data_AF-A0A536N5Y4-F1
#
_entry.id   AF-A0A536N5Y4-F1
#
_cell.length_a   1.000
_cell.length_b   1.000
_cell.length_c   1.000
_cell.angle_alpha   90.00
_cell.angle_beta   90.00
_cell.angle_gamma   90.00
#
_symmetry.space_group_name_H-M   'P 1'
#
loop_
_entity.id
_entity.type
_entity.pdbx_description
1 polymer ?
#
loop_
_entity_poly.entity_id
_entity_poly.type
_entity_poly.pdbx_seq_one_letter_code
_entity_poly.pdbx_strand_id
1 'polypeptide(L)' 'MALSFERDIRPLFRESDRRSMEWRFDLWSHADVQTNASTILGRLREGTMPCDRSWPEADVDKLSHWIEEGMLP' A
#
# COMPACT_ATOMS: atom_id res chain seq x y z
N MET A 1 7.74 10.39 13.43
CA MET A 1 8.52 10.66 12.19
C MET A 1 7.55 10.41 11.08
N ALA A 2 7.26 11.43 10.27
CA ALA A 2 6.23 11.28 9.25
C ALA A 2 6.68 10.26 8.17
N LEU A 3 5.85 9.25 7.93
CA LEU A 3 6.02 8.31 6.83
C LEU A 3 5.68 9.04 5.52
N SER A 4 6.45 8.76 4.46
CA SER A 4 6.14 9.26 3.12
C SER A 4 5.88 8.12 2.16
N PHE A 5 5.06 8.40 1.14
CA PHE A 5 4.73 7.38 0.16
C PHE A 5 5.98 6.92 -0.57
N GLU A 6 6.81 7.83 -1.09
CA GLU A 6 7.98 7.45 -1.89
C GLU A 6 9.03 6.64 -1.14
N ARG A 7 9.25 6.94 0.15
CA ARG A 7 10.31 6.33 0.95
C ARG A 7 9.85 5.09 1.67
N ASP A 8 8.65 5.12 2.24
CA ASP A 8 8.21 4.13 3.22
C ASP A 8 7.12 3.20 2.69
N ILE A 9 6.29 3.65 1.73
CA ILE A 9 5.14 2.87 1.24
C ILE A 9 5.38 2.27 -0.15
N ARG A 10 5.87 3.06 -1.12
CA ARG A 10 6.18 2.64 -2.48
C ARG A 10 7.08 1.39 -2.54
N PRO A 11 8.18 1.28 -1.77
CA PRO A 11 9.04 0.09 -1.82
C PRO A 11 8.40 -1.16 -1.18
N LEU A 12 7.30 -1.03 -0.42
CA LEU A 12 6.56 -2.20 0.08
C LEU A 12 5.78 -2.88 -1.04
N PHE A 13 5.31 -2.13 -2.03
CA PHE A 13 4.67 -2.67 -3.22
C PHE A 13 5.72 -3.21 -4.19
N ARG A 14 5.78 -4.54 -4.32
CA ARG A 14 6.68 -5.20 -5.26
C ARG A 14 6.21 -4.96 -6.69
N GLU A 15 7.12 -5.13 -7.65
CA GLU A 15 6.77 -5.04 -9.07
C GLU A 15 5.68 -6.05 -9.46
N SER A 16 5.68 -7.25 -8.86
CA SER A 16 4.63 -8.26 -9.04
C SER A 16 3.26 -7.79 -8.55
N ASP A 17 3.21 -7.10 -7.42
CA ASP A 17 1.98 -6.53 -6.86
C ASP A 17 1.44 -5.46 -7.80
N ARG A 18 2.33 -4.56 -8.26
CA ARG A 18 1.99 -3.50 -9.22
C ARG A 18 1.42 -4.07 -10.49
N ARG A 19 2.12 -5.01 -11.15
CA ARG A 19 1.64 -5.66 -12.39
C ARG A 19 0.31 -6.37 -12.20
N SER A 20 0.07 -6.96 -11.03
CA SER A 20 -1.19 -7.62 -10.72
C SER A 20 -2.36 -6.64 -10.49
N MET A 21 -2.06 -5.38 -10.22
CA MET A 21 -3.04 -4.32 -9.95
C MET A 21 -3.11 -3.24 -11.03
N GLU A 22 -2.17 -3.19 -11.99
CA GLU A 22 -2.10 -2.22 -13.09
C GLU A 22 -3.40 -2.14 -13.90
N TRP A 23 -4.20 -3.21 -13.95
CA TRP A 23 -5.52 -3.21 -14.60
C TRP A 23 -6.58 -2.40 -13.86
N ARG A 24 -6.32 -2.01 -12.60
CA ARG A 24 -7.25 -1.34 -11.70
C ARG A 24 -6.75 0.03 -11.21
N PHE A 25 -5.49 0.14 -10.83
CA PHE A 25 -4.77 1.39 -10.50
C PHE A 25 -3.27 1.11 -10.30
N ASP A 26 -2.43 2.15 -10.33
CA ASP A 26 -0.99 1.99 -10.15
C ASP A 26 -0.59 2.06 -8.66
N LEU A 27 -0.06 0.95 -8.12
CA LEU A 27 0.47 0.88 -6.76
C LEU A 27 1.73 1.72 -6.52
N TRP A 28 2.35 2.25 -7.57
CA TRP A 28 3.44 3.22 -7.47
C TRP A 28 3.00 4.66 -7.71
N SER A 29 1.72 4.90 -8.00
CA SER A 29 1.14 6.23 -8.06
C SER A 29 0.63 6.64 -6.68
N HIS A 30 1.20 7.71 -6.12
CA HIS A 30 0.75 8.27 -4.84
C HIS A 30 -0.74 8.60 -4.87
N ALA A 31 -1.22 9.24 -5.94
CA ALA A 31 -2.62 9.64 -6.06
C ALA A 31 -3.57 8.43 -6.07
N ASP A 32 -3.19 7.36 -6.78
CA ASP A 32 -3.98 6.13 -6.86
C ASP A 32 -3.99 5.40 -5.51
N VAL A 33 -2.83 5.26 -4.88
CA VAL A 33 -2.71 4.59 -3.58
C VAL A 33 -3.42 5.40 -2.50
N GLN A 34 -3.29 6.72 -2.48
CA GLN A 34 -3.99 7.62 -1.56
C GLN A 34 -5.52 7.48 -1.71
N THR A 35 -6.01 7.49 -2.95
CA THR A 35 -7.45 7.34 -3.23
C THR A 35 -8.00 5.99 -2.77
N ASN A 36 -7.20 4.93 -2.87
CA ASN A 36 -7.60 3.56 -2.55
C ASN A 36 -7.07 3.05 -1.20
N ALA A 37 -6.45 3.90 -0.38
CA ALA A 37 -5.62 3.48 0.76
C ALA A 37 -6.39 2.63 1.78
N SER A 38 -7.63 3.04 2.10
CA SER A 38 -8.52 2.31 3.00
C SER A 38 -8.90 0.92 2.48
N THR A 39 -9.13 0.81 1.17
CA THR A 39 -9.46 -0.47 0.52
C THR A 39 -8.24 -1.39 0.48
N ILE A 40 -7.07 -0.85 0.18
CA ILE A 40 -5.80 -1.59 0.20
C ILE A 40 -5.53 -2.11 1.61
N LEU A 41 -5.64 -1.26 2.63
CA LEU A 41 -5.44 -1.65 4.03
C LEU A 41 -6.41 -2.75 4.46
N GLY A 42 -7.69 -2.64 4.08
CA GLY A 42 -8.68 -3.68 4.38
C GLY A 42 -8.30 -5.04 3.78
N ARG A 43 -7.93 -5.07 2.50
CA ARG A 43 -7.54 -6.32 1.81
C ARG A 43 -6.23 -6.91 2.33
N LEU A 44 -5.27 -6.07 2.71
CA LEU A 44 -4.03 -6.50 3.35
C LEU A 44 -4.31 -7.15 4.72
N ARG A 45 -5.20 -6.56 5.54
CA ARG A 45 -5.63 -7.12 6.83
C ARG A 45 -6.40 -8.42 6.69
N GLU A 46 -7.22 -8.54 5.66
CA GLU A 46 -7.92 -9.79 5.33
C GLU A 46 -6.98 -10.87 4.76
N GLY A 47 -5.74 -10.52 4.41
CA GLY A 47 -4.79 -11.42 3.77
C GLY A 47 -5.16 -11.81 2.34
N THR A 48 -6.16 -11.16 1.74
CA THR A 48 -6.64 -11.41 0.37
C THR A 48 -5.78 -10.69 -0.68
N MET A 49 -4.91 -9.78 -0.24
CA MET A 49 -3.86 -9.16 -1.05
C MET A 49 -2.53 -9.13 -0.29
N PRO A 50 -1.39 -9.13 -0.99
CA PRO A 50 -1.25 -9.40 -2.43
C PRO A 50 -1.49 -10.88 -2.79
N CYS A 51 -1.77 -11.14 -4.07
CA CYS A 51 -2.19 -12.45 -4.61
C CYS A 51 -1.11 -13.55 -4.50
N ASP A 52 0.15 -13.19 -4.23
CA ASP A 52 1.29 -14.11 -4.11
C ASP A 52 1.66 -14.42 -2.64
N ARG A 53 1.80 -13.38 -1.81
CA ARG A 53 2.24 -13.48 -0.42
C ARG A 53 1.76 -12.27 0.36
N SER A 54 0.94 -12.52 1.38
CA SER A 54 0.49 -11.54 2.35
C SER A 54 1.65 -10.73 2.93
N TRP A 55 1.42 -9.45 3.17
CA TRP A 55 2.41 -8.60 3.83
C TRP A 55 2.61 -9.02 5.29
N PRO A 56 3.82 -8.87 5.84
CA PRO A 56 4.03 -8.93 7.28
C PRO A 56 3.17 -7.87 7.99
N GLU A 57 2.70 -8.17 9.21
CA GLU A 57 1.91 -7.22 10.02
C GLU A 57 2.61 -5.87 10.17
N ALA A 58 3.94 -5.87 10.34
CA ALA A 58 4.73 -4.64 10.44
C ALA A 58 4.66 -3.74 9.19
N ASP A 59 4.48 -4.29 8.00
CA ASP A 59 4.35 -3.51 6.76
C ASP A 59 2.90 -3.02 6.57
N VAL A 60 1.91 -3.82 7.01
CA VAL A 60 0.51 -3.39 7.08
C VAL A 60 0.34 -2.23 8.06
N ASP A 61 1.03 -2.30 9.20
CA ASP A 61 1.04 -1.24 10.21
C ASP A 61 1.67 0.05 9.67
N LYS A 62 2.76 -0.02 8.90
CA LYS A 62 3.33 1.17 8.23
C LYS A 62 2.31 1.83 7.31
N LEU A 63 1.58 1.05 6.51
CA LEU A 63 0.53 1.61 5.65
C LEU A 63 -0.59 2.24 6.49
N SER A 64 -1.03 1.58 7.55
CA SER A 64 -2.04 2.13 8.49
C SER A 64 -1.57 3.47 9.07
N HIS A 65 -0.32 3.53 9.52
CA HIS A 65 0.26 4.70 10.15
C HIS A 65 0.42 5.86 9.15
N TRP A 66 0.81 5.56 7.90
CA TRP A 66 0.88 6.56 6.83
C TRP A 66 -0.50 7.13 6.47
N ILE A 67 -1.55 6.29 6.49
CA ILE A 67 -2.94 6.73 6.30
C ILE A 67 -3.36 7.67 7.43
N GLU A 68 -3.04 7.32 8.68
CA GLU A 68 -3.33 8.12 9.87
C GLU A 68 -2.57 9.46 9.89
N GLU A 69 -1.35 9.50 9.36
CA GLU A 69 -0.53 10.72 9.23
C GLU A 69 -0.95 11.63 8.07
N GLY A 70 -1.99 11.27 7.31
CA GLY A 70 -2.56 12.11 6.26
C GLY A 70 -2.03 11.84 4.85
N MET A 71 -1.41 10.67 4.63
CA MET A 71 -1.03 10.16 3.31
C MET A 71 -0.06 11.08 2.54
N LEU A 72 1.03 11.48 3.21
CA LEU A 72 2.05 12.35 2.64
C LEU A 72 2.73 11.70 1.41
N PRO A 73 3.00 12.47 0.34
CA PRO A 73 3.74 11.99 -0.82
C PRO A 73 5.17 11.59 -0.46
#